data_AF-F9T593-F1
#
_entry.id   AF-F9T593-F1
#
_cell.length_a   1.000
_cell.length_b   1.000
_cell.length_c   1.000
_cell.angle_alpha   90.00
_cell.angle_beta   90.00
_cell.angle_gamma   90.00
#
_symmetry.space_group_name_H-M   'P 1'
#
loop_
_entity.id
_entity.type
_entity.pdbx_description
1 polymer ?
#
loop_
_entity_poly.entity_id
_entity_poly.type
_entity_poly.pdbx_seq_one_letter_code
_entity_poly.pdbx_strand_id
1 'polypeptide(L)'
;MTLTQRQVGLTFALFFACALLATQPALAADIFASGKTAIKESAGKGSMVETAMLGSGLILGTITGFTTRNWVAGVGGFVGGNILWAVGAPLVGLA
;
A
#
# COMPACT_ATOMS: atom_id res chain seq x y z
N MET A 1 -40.92 -36.38 16.65
CA MET A 1 -40.84 -35.07 15.96
C MET A 1 -41.77 -35.09 14.77
N THR A 2 -42.72 -34.17 14.70
CA THR A 2 -43.60 -34.01 13.53
C THR A 2 -42.81 -33.40 12.36
N LEU A 3 -43.18 -33.70 11.12
CA LEU A 3 -42.53 -33.18 9.91
C LEU A 3 -42.38 -31.65 9.92
N THR A 4 -43.39 -30.95 10.46
CA THR A 4 -43.41 -29.50 10.67
C THR A 4 -42.32 -29.01 11.62
N GLN A 5 -42.09 -29.71 12.74
CA GLN A 5 -41.07 -29.31 13.71
C GLN A 5 -39.65 -29.45 13.13
N ARG A 6 -39.42 -30.46 12.28
CA ARG A 6 -38.15 -30.69 11.59
C ARG A 6 -37.90 -29.66 10.48
N GLN A 7 -38.94 -29.24 9.76
CA GLN A 7 -38.84 -28.18 8.76
C GLN A 7 -38.54 -26.82 9.39
N VAL A 8 -39.19 -26.47 10.50
CA VAL A 8 -38.94 -25.21 11.23
C VAL A 8 -37.52 -25.16 11.80
N GLY A 9 -37.01 -26.27 12.33
CA GLY A 9 -35.63 -26.35 12.81
C GLY A 9 -34.60 -26.15 11.69
N LEU A 10 -34.86 -26.71 10.50
CA LEU A 10 -34.00 -26.55 9.33
C LEU A 10 -33.99 -25.12 8.80
N THR A 11 -35.15 -24.46 8.69
CA THR A 11 -35.20 -23.05 8.26
C THR A 11 -34.51 -22.12 9.24
N PHE A 12 -34.67 -22.36 10.55
CA PHE A 12 -34.00 -21.55 11.57
C PHE A 12 -32.48 -21.72 11.53
N ALA A 13 -31.99 -22.96 11.37
CA ALA A 13 -30.56 -23.23 11.20
C ALA A 13 -29.99 -22.60 9.92
N LEU A 14 -30.74 -22.66 8.81
CA LEU A 14 -30.34 -22.05 7.54
C LEU A 14 -30.25 -20.52 7.66
N PHE A 15 -31.23 -19.90 8.32
CA PHE A 15 -31.22 -18.46 8.58
C PHE A 15 -30.01 -18.04 9.41
N PHE A 16 -29.70 -18.79 10.48
CA PHE A 16 -28.54 -18.51 11.33
C PHE A 16 -27.22 -18.68 10.57
N ALA A 17 -27.12 -19.71 9.71
CA ALA A 17 -25.95 -19.93 8.87
C ALA A 17 -25.76 -18.80 7.84
N CYS A 18 -26.83 -18.36 7.18
CA CYS A 18 -26.79 -17.22 6.27
C CYS A 18 -26.40 -15.92 6.99
N ALA A 19 -26.92 -15.68 8.20
CA ALA A 19 -26.56 -14.51 9.00
C ALA A 19 -25.07 -14.51 9.40
N LEU A 20 -24.51 -15.67 9.76
CA LEU A 20 -23.08 -15.83 10.08
C LEU A 20 -22.18 -15.70 8.84
N LEU A 21 -22.65 -16.14 7.66
CA LEU A 21 -21.92 -15.98 6.40
C LEU A 21 -21.95 -14.53 5.91
N ALA A 22 -23.04 -13.80 6.17
CA ALA A 22 -23.20 -12.40 5.81
C ALA A 22 -22.34 -11.43 6.66
N THR A 23 -21.87 -11.85 7.84
CA THR A 23 -20.95 -11.04 8.68
C THR A 23 -19.47 -11.25 8.36
N GLN A 24 -19.12 -12.32 7.63
CA GLN A 24 -17.73 -12.59 7.21
C GLN A 24 -17.08 -11.47 6.37
N PRO A 25 -17.75 -10.79 5.41
CA PRO A 25 -17.11 -9.72 4.66
C PRO A 25 -16.83 -8.46 5.50
N ALA A 26 -17.49 -8.29 6.66
CA ALA A 26 -17.30 -7.11 7.51
C ALA A 26 -16.09 -7.22 8.45
N LEU A 27 -15.68 -8.44 8.86
CA LEU A 27 -14.46 -8.64 9.67
C LEU A 27 -13.17 -8.73 8.84
N ALA A 28 -13.27 -8.94 7.53
CA ALA A 28 -12.13 -9.04 6.61
C ALA A 28 -11.86 -7.74 5.82
N ALA A 29 -12.74 -6.73 5.92
CA ALA A 29 -12.53 -5.43 5.30
C ALA A 29 -11.50 -4.63 6.11
N ASP A 30 -10.29 -4.49 5.57
CA ASP A 30 -9.26 -3.60 6.12
C ASP A 30 -9.81 -2.16 6.17
N ILE A 31 -10.12 -1.68 7.38
CA ILE A 31 -10.66 -0.33 7.61
C ILE A 31 -9.70 0.78 7.14
N PHE A 32 -8.43 0.44 6.91
CA PHE A 32 -7.41 1.34 6.39
C PHE A 32 -7.18 1.18 4.89
N ALA A 33 -7.92 0.31 4.19
CA ALA A 33 -7.72 0.04 2.77
C ALA A 33 -7.79 1.32 1.93
N SER A 34 -8.79 2.18 2.18
CA SER A 34 -8.94 3.46 1.48
C SER A 34 -7.74 4.39 1.74
N GLY A 35 -7.28 4.49 2.99
CA GLY A 35 -6.12 5.29 3.35
C GLY A 35 -4.82 4.76 2.72
N LYS A 36 -4.63 3.44 2.72
CA LYS A 36 -3.46 2.80 2.07
C LYS A 36 -3.46 3.04 0.56
N THR A 37 -4.61 2.96 -0.10
CA THR A 37 -4.74 3.27 -1.53
C THR A 37 -4.41 4.73 -1.80
N ALA A 38 -4.96 5.67 -1.02
CA ALA A 38 -4.67 7.10 -1.20
C ALA A 38 -3.17 7.42 -1.01
N ILE A 39 -2.51 6.79 -0.03
CA ILE A 39 -1.07 6.94 0.18
C ILE A 39 -0.28 6.36 -0.99
N LYS A 40 -0.64 5.17 -1.49
CA LYS A 40 0.01 4.56 -2.65
C LYS A 40 -0.12 5.40 -3.92
N GLU A 41 -1.30 5.94 -4.19
CA GLU A 41 -1.50 6.81 -5.36
C GLU A 41 -0.70 8.12 -5.24
N SER A 42 -0.58 8.65 -4.02
CA SER A 42 0.09 9.93 -3.79
C SER A 42 1.61 9.81 -3.74
N ALA A 43 2.15 8.78 -3.09
CA ALA A 43 3.56 8.64 -2.75
C ALA A 43 4.22 7.37 -3.30
N GLY A 44 3.45 6.48 -3.92
CA GLY A 44 3.95 5.26 -4.51
C GLY A 44 4.64 5.48 -5.86
N LYS A 45 5.04 4.37 -6.46
CA LYS A 45 5.75 4.38 -7.73
C LYS A 45 4.90 4.97 -8.87
N GLY A 46 5.48 5.85 -9.67
CA GLY A 46 4.82 6.61 -10.73
C GLY A 46 4.09 7.87 -10.26
N SER A 47 4.09 8.17 -8.95
CA SER A 47 3.40 9.33 -8.41
C SER A 47 4.15 10.65 -8.66
N MET A 48 3.41 11.76 -8.56
CA MET A 48 4.01 13.10 -8.61
C MET A 48 4.97 13.34 -7.43
N VAL A 49 4.68 12.76 -6.26
CA VAL A 49 5.58 12.87 -5.09
C VAL A 49 6.88 12.11 -5.33
N GLU A 50 6.84 10.90 -5.89
CA GLU A 50 8.05 10.18 -6.28
C GLU A 50 8.87 11.00 -7.29
N THR A 51 8.20 11.55 -8.31
CA THR A 51 8.85 12.40 -9.32
C THR A 51 9.51 13.63 -8.69
N ALA A 52 8.83 14.29 -7.74
CA ALA A 52 9.38 15.44 -7.02
C ALA A 52 10.54 15.05 -6.08
N MET A 53 10.46 13.89 -5.41
CA MET A 53 11.52 13.37 -4.55
C MET A 53 12.77 13.02 -5.34
N LEU A 54 12.63 12.27 -6.44
CA LEU A 54 13.75 11.92 -7.30
C LEU A 54 14.31 13.16 -8.01
N GLY A 55 13.44 14.07 -8.48
CA GLY A 55 13.85 15.32 -9.09
C GLY A 55 14.63 16.24 -8.14
N SER A 56 14.17 16.40 -6.90
CA SER A 56 14.90 17.17 -5.88
C SER A 56 16.22 16.50 -5.49
N GLY A 57 16.25 15.17 -5.40
CA GLY A 57 17.49 14.40 -5.21
C GLY A 57 18.50 14.63 -6.34
N LEU A 58 18.06 14.70 -7.59
CA LEU A 58 18.91 15.00 -8.74
C LEU A 58 19.48 16.43 -8.67
N ILE A 59 18.63 17.41 -8.32
CA ILE A 59 19.05 18.80 -8.14
C ILE A 59 20.11 18.89 -7.04
N LEU A 60 19.89 18.25 -5.89
CA LEU A 60 20.86 18.24 -4.80
C LEU A 60 22.16 17.54 -5.21
N GLY A 61 22.09 16.39 -5.88
CA GLY A 61 23.27 15.70 -6.42
C GLY A 61 24.08 16.60 -7.37
N THR A 62 23.39 17.38 -8.20
CA THR A 62 24.01 18.36 -9.11
C THR A 62 24.67 19.50 -8.34
N ILE A 63 23.98 20.10 -7.36
CA ILE A 63 24.53 21.15 -6.50
C ILE A 63 25.76 20.66 -5.74
N THR A 64 25.70 19.44 -5.17
CA THR A 64 26.82 18.81 -4.49
C THR A 64 27.99 18.62 -5.45
N GLY A 65 27.76 18.08 -6.65
CA GLY A 65 28.79 17.90 -7.68
C GLY A 65 29.50 19.20 -8.04
N PHE A 66 28.75 20.28 -8.27
CA PHE A 66 29.34 21.59 -8.58
C PHE A 66 30.04 22.25 -7.39
N THR A 67 29.38 22.30 -6.23
CA THR A 67 29.88 23.01 -5.04
C THR A 67 31.12 22.34 -4.46
N THR A 68 31.12 21.01 -4.40
CA THR A 68 32.22 20.24 -3.80
C THR A 68 33.27 19.78 -4.82
N ARG A 69 32.99 19.96 -6.11
CA ARG A 69 33.76 19.38 -7.24
C ARG A 69 33.90 17.86 -7.16
N ASN A 70 33.07 17.19 -6.36
CA ASN A 70 33.07 15.74 -6.19
C ASN A 70 31.86 15.13 -6.90
N TRP A 71 32.04 14.83 -8.18
CA TRP A 71 30.99 14.22 -9.00
C TRP A 71 30.69 12.77 -8.64
N VAL A 72 31.66 12.05 -8.07
CA VAL A 72 31.43 10.69 -7.57
C VAL A 72 30.42 10.73 -6.41
N ALA A 73 30.54 11.69 -5.50
CA ALA A 73 29.58 11.88 -4.42
C ALA A 73 28.22 12.41 -4.93
N GLY A 74 28.22 13.38 -5.86
CA GLY A 74 26.98 13.93 -6.43
C GLY A 74 26.16 12.90 -7.21
N VAL A 75 26.78 12.27 -8.21
CA VAL A 75 26.12 11.25 -9.06
C VAL A 75 25.90 9.97 -8.27
N GLY A 76 26.91 9.52 -7.51
CA GLY A 76 26.81 8.30 -6.70
C GLY A 76 25.76 8.42 -5.59
N GLY A 77 25.62 9.59 -4.97
CA GLY A 77 24.55 9.87 -4.00
C GLY A 77 23.17 9.83 -4.64
N PHE A 78 23.00 10.41 -5.82
CA PHE A 78 21.74 10.33 -6.56
C PHE A 78 21.39 8.90 -6.98
N VAL A 79 22.33 8.18 -7.62
CA VAL A 79 22.13 6.80 -8.05
C VAL A 79 21.88 5.88 -6.85
N GLY A 80 22.66 6.03 -5.78
CA GLY A 80 22.48 5.30 -4.53
C GLY A 80 21.11 5.56 -3.90
N GLY A 81 20.64 6.81 -3.92
CA GLY A 81 19.31 7.18 -3.47
C GLY A 81 18.19 6.52 -4.29
N ASN A 82 18.34 6.46 -5.62
CA ASN A 82 17.38 5.77 -6.49
C ASN A 82 17.34 4.25 -6.22
N ILE A 83 18.49 3.62 -6.02
CA ILE A 83 18.57 2.19 -5.68
C ILE A 83 17.92 1.93 -4.32
N LEU A 84 18.25 2.76 -3.32
CA LEU A 84 17.63 2.67 -2.00
C LEU A 84 16.12 2.83 -2.07
N TRP A 85 15.62 3.75 -2.88
CA TRP A 85 14.19 3.94 -3.09
C TRP A 85 13.54 2.75 -3.80
N ALA A 86 14.18 2.21 -4.84
CA ALA A 86 13.69 1.04 -5.58
C ALA A 86 13.53 -0.20 -4.71
N VAL A 87 14.36 -0.35 -3.67
CA VAL A 87 14.28 -1.46 -2.70
C VAL A 87 13.39 -1.09 -1.51
N GLY A 88 13.47 0.15 -1.02
CA GLY A 88 12.78 0.63 0.18
C GLY A 88 11.29 0.85 0.00
N ALA A 89 10.85 1.41 -1.12
CA ALA A 89 9.43 1.66 -1.39
C ALA A 89 8.57 0.38 -1.30
N PRO A 90 8.98 -0.78 -1.86
CA PRO A 90 8.29 -2.04 -1.63
C PRO A 90 8.18 -2.45 -0.15
N LEU A 91 9.22 -2.23 0.65
CA LEU A 91 9.25 -2.65 2.06
C LEU A 91 8.25 -1.90 2.94
N VAL A 92 7.93 -0.66 2.56
CA VAL A 92 6.90 0.16 3.25
C VAL A 92 5.54 0.12 2.56
N GLY A 93 5.37 -0.76 1.55
CA GLY A 93 4.12 -0.92 0.84
C GLY A 93 3.77 0.25 -0.08
N LEU A 94 4.77 0.92 -0.66
CA LEU A 94 4.62 2.00 -1.65
C LEU A 94 4.89 1.55 -3.10
N ALA A 95 5.31 0.30 -3.30
CA ALA A 95 5.45 -0.30 -4.63
C ALA A 95 4.16 -0.96 -5.13
#